data_AF-A0A2J8JSC4-F1
#
_entry.id   AF-A0A2J8JSC4-F1
#
_cell.length_a   1.000
_cell.length_b   1.000
_cell.length_c   1.000
_cell.angle_alpha   90.00
_cell.angle_beta   90.00
_cell.angle_gamma   90.00
#
_symmetry.space_group_name_H-M   'P 1'
#
loop_
_entity.id
_entity.type
_entity.pdbx_description
1 polymer ?
#
loop_
_entity_poly.entity_id
_entity_poly.type
_entity_poly.pdbx_seq_one_letter_code
_entity_poly.pdbx_strand_id
1 'polypeptide(L)'
;EHLAALQFEEIATQFRLELIKTKALALLEDLVTKVVDVYKLMEKWLGERYLNEMASIEKLTDVARYHIETSTKIQNELYLSQEDFFINGNIKVFPDPPPPIRPPPVEKEEDGTLTIEQLDSLRDQFLDMAPNGLNFSMHIISARLMPRPH
;
A
#
# COMPACT_ATOMS: atom_id res chain seq x y z
N GLU A 1 86.56 17.13 -20.75
CA GLU A 1 85.17 17.40 -21.20
C GLU A 1 84.23 16.22 -20.93
N HIS A 2 84.54 14.98 -21.33
CA HIS A 2 83.66 13.82 -21.10
C HIS A 2 83.29 13.52 -19.63
N LEU A 3 84.23 13.67 -18.68
CA LEU A 3 83.98 13.46 -17.25
C LEU A 3 82.94 14.43 -16.68
N ALA A 4 82.98 15.70 -17.09
CA ALA A 4 82.03 16.71 -16.65
C ALA A 4 80.63 16.44 -17.22
N ALA A 5 80.54 16.04 -18.49
CA ALA A 5 79.26 15.67 -19.11
C ALA A 5 78.58 14.50 -18.39
N LEU A 6 79.35 13.48 -17.99
CA LEU A 6 78.84 12.33 -17.24
C LEU A 6 78.32 12.73 -15.85
N GLN A 7 79.02 13.62 -15.14
CA GLN A 7 78.56 14.15 -13.85
C GLN A 7 77.27 14.96 -13.98
N PHE A 8 77.13 15.78 -15.02
CA PHE A 8 75.89 16.52 -15.27
C PHE A 8 74.71 15.59 -15.58
N GLU A 9 74.95 14.53 -16.37
CA GLU A 9 73.93 13.53 -16.66
C GLU A 9 73.51 12.74 -15.40
N GLU A 10 74.47 12.38 -14.54
CA GLU A 10 74.20 11.74 -13.25
C GLU A 10 73.34 12.63 -12.36
N ILE A 11 73.67 13.91 -12.20
CA ILE A 11 72.87 14.85 -11.38
C ILE A 11 71.46 15.02 -11.99
N ALA A 12 71.36 15.14 -13.30
CA ALA A 12 70.07 15.30 -13.99
C ALA A 12 69.19 14.04 -13.89
N THR A 13 69.78 12.84 -13.91
CA THR A 13 69.04 11.59 -13.70
C THR A 13 68.58 11.46 -12.24
N GLN A 14 69.44 11.73 -11.27
CA GLN A 14 69.09 11.72 -9.85
C GLN A 14 67.93 12.68 -9.54
N PHE A 15 67.99 13.91 -10.07
CA PHE A 15 66.92 14.89 -9.90
C PHE A 15 65.58 14.40 -10.46
N ARG A 16 65.57 13.80 -11.66
CA ARG A 16 64.36 13.26 -12.28
C ARG A 16 63.77 12.10 -11.46
N LEU A 17 64.63 11.23 -10.91
CA LEU A 17 64.20 10.13 -10.05
C LEU A 17 63.56 10.64 -8.76
N GLU A 18 64.17 11.62 -8.09
CA GLU A 18 63.58 12.23 -6.89
C GLU A 18 62.26 12.96 -7.21
N LEU A 19 62.15 13.61 -8.37
CA LEU A 19 60.90 14.21 -8.81
C LEU A 19 59.80 13.17 -9.06
N ILE A 20 60.14 12.03 -9.66
CA ILE A 20 59.17 10.93 -9.87
C ILE A 20 58.75 10.35 -8.53
N LYS A 21 59.69 10.07 -7.64
CA LYS A 21 59.43 9.53 -6.31
C LYS A 21 58.53 10.44 -5.48
N THR A 22 58.81 11.73 -5.44
CA THR A 22 57.98 12.71 -4.70
C THR A 22 56.57 12.79 -5.25
N LYS A 23 56.40 12.80 -6.59
CA LYS A 23 55.07 12.76 -7.22
C LYS A 23 54.32 11.45 -6.94
N ALA A 24 55.00 10.31 -7.01
CA ALA A 24 54.40 9.01 -6.75
C ALA A 24 53.94 8.88 -5.29
N LEU A 25 54.75 9.37 -4.34
CA LEU A 25 54.39 9.38 -2.92
C LEU A 25 53.19 10.28 -2.66
N ALA A 26 53.17 11.49 -3.21
CA ALA A 26 52.03 12.40 -3.04
C ALA A 26 50.72 11.81 -3.60
N LEU A 27 50.79 11.13 -4.76
CA LEU A 27 49.62 10.45 -5.33
C LEU A 27 49.17 9.26 -4.48
N LEU A 28 50.11 8.51 -3.91
CA LEU A 28 49.79 7.38 -3.03
C LEU A 28 49.12 7.87 -1.74
N GLU A 29 49.64 8.93 -1.13
CA GLU A 29 49.06 9.53 0.07
C GLU A 29 47.62 10.01 -0.18
N ASP A 30 47.39 10.76 -1.26
CA ASP A 30 46.04 11.20 -1.66
C ASP A 30 45.09 10.02 -1.89
N LEU A 31 45.55 8.96 -2.56
CA LEU A 31 44.74 7.77 -2.80
C LEU A 31 44.38 7.06 -1.48
N VAL A 32 45.34 6.91 -0.57
CA VAL A 32 45.10 6.29 0.74
C VAL A 32 44.10 7.10 1.55
N THR A 33 44.22 8.44 1.56
CA THR A 33 43.26 9.32 2.23
C THR A 33 41.84 9.13 1.66
N LYS A 34 41.70 9.11 0.34
CA LYS A 34 40.39 8.89 -0.31
C LYS A 34 39.78 7.54 0.06
N VAL A 35 40.58 6.48 0.11
CA VAL A 35 40.11 5.15 0.51
C VAL A 35 39.59 5.20 1.96
N VAL A 36 40.35 5.81 2.87
CA VAL A 36 39.92 5.97 4.27
C VAL A 36 38.61 6.76 4.37
N ASP A 37 38.45 7.83 3.59
CA ASP A 37 37.23 8.65 3.62
C ASP A 37 36.01 7.90 3.07
N VAL A 38 36.19 7.08 2.03
CA VAL A 38 35.13 6.20 1.51
C VAL A 38 34.71 5.17 2.56
N TYR A 39 35.66 4.54 3.26
CA TYR A 39 35.34 3.59 4.32
C TYR A 39 34.55 4.24 5.47
N LYS A 40 34.97 5.43 5.92
CA LYS A 40 34.22 6.19 6.95
C LYS A 40 32.81 6.55 6.48
N LEU A 41 32.66 6.92 5.21
CA LEU A 41 31.35 7.23 4.65
C LEU A 41 30.46 5.97 4.64
N MET A 42 30.99 4.82 4.20
CA MET A 42 30.26 3.55 4.20
C MET A 42 29.85 3.14 5.62
N GLU A 43 30.74 3.26 6.60
CA GLU A 43 30.46 2.94 8.01
C GLU A 43 29.33 3.81 8.56
N LYS A 44 29.36 5.12 8.27
CA LYS A 44 28.30 6.05 8.68
C LYS A 44 26.95 5.66 8.05
N TRP A 45 26.92 5.45 6.73
CA TRP A 45 25.70 5.06 6.02
C TRP A 45 25.11 3.75 6.53
N LEU A 46 25.98 2.76 6.83
CA LEU A 46 25.54 1.49 7.40
C LEU A 46 24.95 1.66 8.80
N GLY A 47 25.56 2.52 9.63
CA GLY A 47 25.05 2.84 10.96
C GLY A 47 23.68 3.53 10.92
N GLU A 48 23.51 4.52 10.05
CA GLU A 48 22.22 5.21 9.86
C GLU A 48 21.14 4.24 9.39
N ARG A 49 21.44 3.40 8.39
CA ARG A 49 20.55 2.34 7.91
C ARG A 49 20.14 1.38 9.02
N TYR A 50 21.09 0.92 9.83
CA TYR A 50 20.81 0.01 10.93
C TYR A 50 19.84 0.63 11.95
N LEU A 51 20.04 1.90 12.30
CA LEU A 51 19.14 2.60 13.23
C LEU A 51 17.72 2.73 12.65
N ASN A 52 17.59 3.02 11.36
CA ASN A 52 16.28 3.09 10.69
C ASN A 52 15.60 1.72 10.66
N GLU A 53 16.34 0.66 10.32
CA GLU A 53 15.83 -0.72 10.35
C GLU A 53 15.34 -1.09 11.74
N MET A 54 16.09 -0.77 12.80
CA MET A 54 15.67 -1.05 14.18
C MET A 54 14.41 -0.26 14.56
N ALA A 55 14.32 1.02 14.19
CA ALA A 55 13.13 1.82 14.44
C ALA A 55 11.88 1.25 13.73
N SER A 56 12.04 0.70 12.53
CA SER A 56 10.95 0.03 11.82
C SER A 56 10.56 -1.30 12.44
N ILE A 57 11.52 -2.07 12.97
CA ILE A 57 11.24 -3.29 13.73
C ILE A 57 10.50 -2.98 15.04
N GLU A 58 10.87 -1.91 15.74
CA GLU A 58 10.17 -1.46 16.95
C GLU A 58 8.71 -1.12 16.64
N LYS A 59 8.46 -0.33 15.60
CA LYS A 59 7.09 0.00 15.15
C LYS A 59 6.28 -1.25 14.82
N LEU A 60 6.85 -2.19 14.06
CA LEU A 60 6.19 -3.45 13.73
C LEU A 60 5.86 -4.26 14.99
N THR A 61 6.79 -4.30 15.93
CA THR A 61 6.64 -5.02 17.20
C THR A 61 5.54 -4.39 18.05
N ASP A 62 5.46 -3.06 18.11
CA ASP A 62 4.43 -2.35 18.85
C ASP A 62 3.03 -2.58 18.26
N VAL A 63 2.90 -2.55 16.93
CA VAL A 63 1.63 -2.87 16.25
C VAL A 63 1.21 -4.31 16.55
N ALA A 64 2.13 -5.26 16.42
CA ALA A 64 1.85 -6.67 16.72
C ALA A 64 1.46 -6.86 18.20
N ARG A 65 2.21 -6.24 19.12
CA ARG A 65 1.94 -6.28 20.57
C ARG A 65 0.54 -5.77 20.88
N TYR A 66 0.16 -4.61 20.36
CA TYR A 66 -1.16 -4.02 20.56
C TYR A 66 -2.29 -4.99 20.18
N HIS A 67 -2.19 -5.64 19.01
CA HIS A 67 -3.21 -6.58 18.55
C HIS A 67 -3.27 -7.87 19.38
N ILE A 68 -2.12 -8.36 19.87
CA ILE A 68 -2.06 -9.49 20.79
C ILE A 68 -2.72 -9.14 22.13
N GLU A 69 -2.34 -8.02 22.73
CA GLU A 69 -2.83 -7.58 24.05
C GLU A 69 -4.33 -7.28 24.03
N THR A 70 -4.84 -6.70 22.94
CA THR A 70 -6.26 -6.43 22.76
C THR A 70 -7.05 -7.62 22.21
N SER A 71 -6.39 -8.74 21.91
CA SER A 71 -7.00 -9.91 21.25
C SER A 71 -7.77 -9.56 19.98
N THR A 72 -7.26 -8.60 19.21
CA THR A 72 -7.85 -8.15 17.94
C THR A 72 -7.08 -8.71 16.75
N LYS A 73 -7.79 -8.95 15.64
CA LYS A 73 -7.16 -9.45 14.41
C LYS A 73 -6.43 -8.32 13.68
N ILE A 74 -5.23 -8.62 13.18
CA ILE A 74 -4.51 -7.76 12.24
C ILE A 74 -5.18 -7.94 10.87
N GLN A 75 -6.02 -6.97 10.48
CA GLN A 75 -6.78 -7.04 9.24
C GLN A 75 -5.94 -6.67 8.02
N ASN A 76 -5.13 -5.63 8.14
CA ASN A 76 -4.31 -5.11 7.04
C ASN A 76 -2.98 -5.84 6.98
N GLU A 77 -2.44 -6.03 5.77
CA GLU A 77 -1.11 -6.60 5.60
C GLU A 77 -0.05 -5.69 6.25
N LEU A 78 0.85 -6.31 7.03
CA LEU A 78 2.04 -5.67 7.57
C LEU A 78 3.20 -5.94 6.62
N TYR A 79 3.85 -4.88 6.12
CA TYR A 79 4.91 -4.99 5.12
C TYR A 79 6.17 -4.29 5.62
N LEU A 80 7.29 -5.02 5.61
CA LEU A 80 8.62 -4.51 5.94
C LEU A 80 9.47 -4.53 4.67
N SER A 81 9.96 -3.36 4.24
CA SER A 81 10.78 -3.21 3.05
C SER A 81 12.06 -2.48 3.39
N GLN A 82 13.16 -3.23 3.49
CA GLN A 82 14.44 -2.71 3.95
C GLN A 82 14.30 -1.98 5.30
N GLU A 83 14.46 -0.66 5.29
CA GLU A 83 14.46 0.19 6.47
C GLU A 83 13.06 0.70 6.84
N ASP A 84 12.05 0.45 5.99
CA ASP A 84 10.73 1.03 6.13
C ASP A 84 9.66 -0.01 6.49
N PHE A 85 8.79 0.37 7.43
CA PHE A 85 7.62 -0.40 7.84
C PHE A 85 6.32 0.30 7.40
N PHE A 86 5.42 -0.47 6.79
CA PHE A 86 4.13 -0.01 6.28
C PHE A 86 2.99 -0.93 6.69
N ILE A 87 1.80 -0.36 6.82
CA ILE A 87 0.54 -1.09 6.96
C ILE A 87 -0.27 -0.89 5.68
N ASN A 88 -0.42 -1.93 4.89
CA ASN A 88 -1.08 -1.87 3.60
C ASN A 88 -2.61 -2.05 3.77
N GLY A 89 -3.34 -0.93 3.72
CA GLY A 89 -4.81 -0.93 3.85
C GLY A 89 -5.57 -1.49 2.64
N ASN A 90 -4.90 -1.72 1.51
CA ASN A 90 -5.53 -2.26 0.31
C ASN A 90 -5.62 -3.79 0.33
N ILE A 91 -4.79 -4.45 1.14
CA ILE A 91 -4.71 -5.90 1.23
C ILE A 91 -5.19 -6.33 2.62
N LYS A 92 -6.25 -7.13 2.64
CA LYS A 92 -6.80 -7.72 3.86
C LYS A 92 -6.32 -9.16 4.02
N VAL A 93 -5.83 -9.48 5.22
CA VAL A 93 -5.41 -10.83 5.61
C VAL A 93 -6.62 -11.72 5.89
N PHE A 94 -7.73 -11.14 6.34
CA PHE A 94 -8.98 -11.83 6.58
C PHE A 94 -10.11 -11.25 5.71
N PRO A 95 -11.01 -12.08 5.19
CA PRO A 95 -12.19 -11.59 4.48
C PRO A 95 -13.11 -10.84 5.45
N ASP A 96 -13.82 -9.83 4.92
CA ASP A 96 -14.84 -9.13 5.69
C ASP A 96 -15.94 -10.10 6.11
N PRO A 97 -16.51 -9.92 7.32
CA PRO A 97 -17.66 -10.70 7.74
C PRO A 97 -18.81 -10.49 6.73
N PRO A 98 -19.58 -11.56 6.44
CA PRO A 98 -20.72 -11.45 5.54
C PRO A 98 -21.69 -10.38 6.06
N PRO A 99 -22.35 -9.64 5.15
CA PRO A 99 -23.29 -8.61 5.55
C PRO A 99 -24.41 -9.21 6.42
N PRO A 100 -24.97 -8.44 7.36
CA PRO A 100 -26.08 -8.89 8.18
C PRO A 100 -27.19 -9.45 7.31
N ILE A 101 -27.72 -10.61 7.67
CA ILE A 101 -28.86 -11.20 6.99
C ILE A 101 -30.01 -10.20 7.11
N ARG A 102 -30.52 -9.72 5.97
CA ARG A 102 -31.70 -8.85 5.99
C ARG A 102 -32.81 -9.60 6.72
N PRO A 103 -33.49 -8.96 7.69
CA PRO A 103 -34.67 -9.57 8.28
C PRO A 103 -35.66 -9.91 7.16
N PRO A 104 -36.41 -11.01 7.28
CA PRO A 104 -37.48 -11.34 6.34
C PRO A 104 -38.37 -10.12 6.15
N PRO A 105 -38.83 -9.80 4.94
CA PRO A 105 -39.82 -8.75 4.73
C PRO A 105 -41.03 -9.06 5.61
N VAL A 106 -41.23 -8.26 6.67
CA VAL A 106 -42.44 -8.35 7.49
C VAL A 106 -43.49 -7.54 6.74
N GLU A 107 -44.36 -8.22 6.00
CA GLU A 107 -45.63 -7.63 5.58
C GLU A 107 -46.36 -7.23 6.86
N LYS A 108 -46.52 -5.93 7.08
CA LYS A 108 -47.43 -5.45 8.12
C LYS A 108 -48.82 -5.73 7.57
N GLU A 109 -49.61 -6.55 8.26
CA GLU A 109 -51.06 -6.54 8.09
C GLU A 109 -51.52 -5.14 8.52
N GLU A 110 -51.59 -4.23 7.56
CA GLU A 110 -52.36 -3.01 7.74
C GLU A 110 -53.82 -3.46 7.71
N ASP A 111 -54.57 -3.20 8.79
CA ASP A 111 -56.04 -3.36 8.83
C ASP A 111 -56.66 -2.32 7.87
N GLY A 112 -56.39 -2.50 6.58
CA GLY A 112 -56.77 -1.63 5.48
C GLY A 112 -58.25 -1.79 5.22
N THR A 113 -59.07 -1.19 6.06
CA THR A 113 -60.49 -1.03 5.76
C THR A 113 -60.59 0.04 4.68
N LEU A 114 -60.82 -0.37 3.43
CA LEU A 114 -61.03 0.58 2.34
C LEU A 114 -62.30 1.39 2.61
N THR A 115 -62.23 2.72 2.44
CA THR A 115 -63.43 3.55 2.44
C THR A 115 -64.26 3.26 1.19
N ILE A 116 -65.56 3.58 1.23
CA ILE A 116 -66.48 3.38 0.09
C ILE A 116 -65.94 4.05 -1.19
N GLU A 117 -65.36 5.25 -1.05
CA GLU A 117 -64.75 5.99 -2.17
C GLU A 117 -63.53 5.28 -2.76
N GLN A 118 -62.69 4.67 -1.92
CA GLN A 118 -61.56 3.86 -2.38
C GLN A 118 -62.03 2.59 -3.07
N LEU A 119 -63.13 1.99 -2.59
CA LEU A 119 -63.73 0.81 -3.20
C LEU A 119 -64.33 1.11 -4.58
N ASP A 120 -65.00 2.26 -4.73
CA ASP A 120 -65.52 2.72 -6.02
C ASP A 120 -64.40 3.04 -7.01
N SER A 121 -63.33 3.69 -6.54
CA SER A 121 -62.14 3.92 -7.39
C SER A 121 -61.49 2.60 -7.82
N LEU A 122 -61.40 1.62 -6.93
CA LEU A 122 -60.89 0.29 -7.24
C LEU A 122 -61.77 -0.42 -8.29
N ARG A 123 -63.10 -0.35 -8.12
CA ARG A 123 -64.07 -0.91 -9.09
C ARG A 123 -63.87 -0.32 -10.48
N ASP A 124 -63.73 0.99 -10.58
CA ASP A 124 -63.54 1.67 -11.87
C ASP A 124 -62.23 1.26 -12.53
N GLN A 125 -61.15 1.14 -11.76
CA GLN A 125 -59.87 0.62 -12.25
C GLN A 125 -59.97 -0.83 -12.73
N PHE A 126 -60.72 -1.69 -12.02
CA PHE A 126 -60.96 -3.07 -12.45
C PHE A 126 -61.82 -3.16 -13.72
N LEU A 127 -62.81 -2.28 -13.86
CA LEU A 127 -63.64 -2.22 -15.08
C LEU A 127 -62.85 -1.72 -16.29
N ASP A 128 -61.94 -0.77 -16.09
CA ASP A 128 -61.06 -0.29 -17.17
C ASP A 128 -60.04 -1.36 -17.59
N MET A 129 -59.47 -2.08 -16.62
CA MET A 129 -58.46 -3.11 -16.85
C MET A 129 -59.05 -4.45 -17.34
N ALA A 130 -60.26 -4.79 -16.91
CA ALA A 130 -60.94 -6.06 -17.22
C ALA A 130 -62.46 -5.83 -17.46
N PRO A 131 -62.84 -5.16 -18.56
CA PRO A 131 -64.22 -4.72 -18.82
C PRO A 131 -65.24 -5.86 -18.94
N ASN A 132 -64.80 -7.08 -19.22
CA ASN A 132 -65.67 -8.26 -19.39
C ASN A 132 -65.80 -9.12 -18.12
N GLY A 133 -65.25 -8.69 -16.98
CA GLY A 133 -65.48 -9.28 -15.65
C GLY A 133 -64.93 -10.69 -15.38
N LEU A 134 -64.23 -11.32 -16.34
CA LEU A 134 -63.80 -12.72 -16.28
C LEU A 134 -62.32 -12.96 -16.64
N ASN A 135 -61.39 -12.10 -16.17
CA ASN A 135 -59.95 -12.35 -16.31
C ASN A 135 -59.29 -12.61 -14.96
N PHE A 136 -59.63 -13.74 -14.34
CA PHE A 136 -58.90 -14.28 -13.19
C PHE A 136 -57.72 -15.18 -13.60
N SER A 137 -57.07 -14.89 -14.73
CA SER A 137 -55.97 -15.71 -15.22
C SER A 137 -54.84 -14.87 -15.81
N MET A 138 -53.65 -15.03 -15.20
CA MET A 138 -52.30 -14.71 -15.70
C MET A 138 -51.74 -13.29 -15.61
N HIS A 139 -52.51 -12.19 -15.60
CA HIS A 139 -51.89 -10.84 -15.54
C HIS A 139 -51.50 -10.37 -14.13
N ILE A 140 -52.25 -10.72 -13.09
CA ILE A 140 -51.95 -10.27 -11.71
C ILE A 140 -50.67 -10.94 -11.16
N ILE A 141 -50.30 -12.12 -11.66
CA ILE A 141 -49.05 -12.80 -11.27
C ILE A 141 -47.81 -12.12 -11.89
N SER A 142 -47.96 -11.40 -13.01
CA SER A 142 -46.82 -10.79 -13.71
C SER A 142 -46.34 -9.47 -13.08
N ALA A 143 -47.22 -8.74 -12.38
CA ALA A 143 -46.83 -7.50 -11.67
C ALA A 143 -45.89 -7.75 -10.47
N ARG A 144 -45.79 -9.00 -9.98
CA ARG A 144 -44.85 -9.38 -8.92
C ARG A 144 -43.43 -9.68 -9.43
N LEU A 145 -43.18 -9.59 -10.74
CA LEU A 145 -41.91 -9.97 -11.39
C LEU A 145 -41.27 -8.90 -12.28
N MET A 146 -41.68 -7.63 -12.22
CA MET A 146 -40.95 -6.54 -12.90
C MET A 146 -40.04 -5.78 -11.91
N PRO A 147 -38.76 -5.55 -12.24
CA PRO A 147 -37.84 -4.78 -11.40
C PRO A 147 -38.20 -3.29 -11.44
N ARG A 148 -37.98 -2.59 -10.31
CA ARG A 148 -38.12 -1.14 -10.26
C ARG A 148 -37.14 -0.49 -11.26
N PRO A 149 -37.55 0.54 -12.01
CA PRO A 149 -36.64 1.29 -12.85
C PRO A 149 -35.66 2.10 -11.99
N HIS A 150 -34.45 2.26 -12.54
CA HIS A 150 -33.36 3.08 -12.00
C HIS A 150 -33.73 4.57 -11.92
#